data_AF-A0A6U0AWP8-F1
#
_entry.id   AF-A0A6U0AWP8-F1
#
_cell.length_a   1.000
_cell.length_b   1.000
_cell.length_c   1.000
_cell.angle_alpha   90.00
_cell.angle_beta   90.00
_cell.angle_gamma   90.00
#
_symmetry.space_group_name_H-M   'P 1'
#
loop_
_entity.id
_entity.type
_entity.pdbx_description
1 polymer ?
#
loop_
_entity_poly.entity_id
_entity_poly.type
_entity_poly.pdbx_seq_one_letter_code
_entity_poly.pdbx_strand_id
1 'polypeptide(L)'
;LILPHIMAKNSFLVGLFLLLVVGTGTGVSSSSSSTVAAAARTPHSLGDSDHLLISSSSSGGSFLKQVGKGPSSSSPTSKPAFCHDLDCPRFSVEASSTKKYEVRKYEAGAVWAKTLVTGFSDYDSAVNVGFMKLFHYISGENKENEKVPMAAPVRVTITPGQGPTCSSNFTVAFFVPFAFEKNPATPLDDTITIERDEAFEVYVKSFGGRAKGDDILQQAAELVQALKDDGIHVDSQSSFASAGYDSPFRLLDRHNEVWVRRG
;
A
#
# COMPACT_ATOMS: atom_id res chain seq x y z
N LEU A 1 -13.78 -14.70 -2.06
CA LEU A 1 -14.47 -14.68 -0.74
C LEU A 1 -13.77 -13.80 0.32
N ILE A 2 -12.54 -13.30 0.11
CA ILE A 2 -11.79 -12.49 1.10
C ILE A 2 -12.42 -11.12 1.39
N LEU A 3 -12.56 -10.27 0.37
CA LEU A 3 -13.11 -8.93 0.57
C LEU A 3 -14.55 -8.88 1.13
N PRO A 4 -15.49 -9.75 0.71
CA PRO A 4 -16.84 -9.73 1.30
C PRO A 4 -16.86 -10.24 2.75
N HIS A 5 -15.92 -11.10 3.17
CA HIS A 5 -15.79 -11.49 4.58
C HIS A 5 -15.25 -10.36 5.46
N ILE A 6 -14.36 -9.54 4.92
CA ILE A 6 -13.80 -8.40 5.67
C ILE A 6 -14.80 -7.23 5.73
N MET A 7 -15.63 -7.06 4.70
CA MET A 7 -16.64 -5.99 4.63
C MET A 7 -17.96 -6.30 5.38
N ALA A 8 -18.14 -7.50 5.93
CA ALA A 8 -19.37 -7.94 6.58
C ALA A 8 -19.76 -7.18 7.87
N LYS A 9 -18.95 -6.20 8.32
CA LYS A 9 -19.26 -5.35 9.49
C LYS A 9 -19.73 -3.94 9.15
N ASN A 10 -19.76 -3.53 7.87
CA ASN A 10 -20.13 -2.16 7.50
C ASN A 10 -21.23 -2.14 6.41
N SER A 11 -22.49 -1.99 6.84
CA SER A 11 -23.70 -2.22 6.03
C SER A 11 -23.83 -1.33 4.79
N PHE A 12 -23.01 -0.28 4.66
CA PHE A 12 -23.00 0.63 3.51
C PHE A 12 -22.08 0.16 2.36
N LEU A 13 -21.03 -0.61 2.65
CA LEU A 13 -20.06 -1.10 1.64
C LEU A 13 -20.47 -2.44 1.01
N VAL A 14 -21.28 -3.24 1.70
CA VAL A 14 -21.81 -4.53 1.21
C VAL A 14 -22.64 -4.35 -0.07
N GLY A 15 -23.40 -3.25 -0.18
CA GLY A 15 -24.26 -2.97 -1.34
C GLY A 15 -23.50 -2.71 -2.64
N LEU A 16 -22.31 -2.10 -2.56
CA LEU A 16 -21.51 -1.78 -3.74
C LEU A 16 -20.72 -2.99 -4.24
N PHE A 17 -20.29 -3.88 -3.34
CA PHE A 17 -19.51 -5.08 -3.72
C PHE A 17 -20.38 -6.19 -4.34
N LEU A 18 -21.65 -6.32 -3.93
CA LEU A 18 -22.55 -7.32 -4.51
C LEU A 18 -22.92 -7.01 -5.98
N LEU A 19 -22.93 -5.72 -6.37
CA LEU A 19 -23.14 -5.31 -7.76
C LEU A 19 -21.90 -5.53 -8.65
N LEU A 20 -20.69 -5.57 -8.08
CA LEU A 20 -19.42 -5.61 -8.83
C LEU A 20 -18.84 -7.02 -9.04
N VAL A 21 -19.44 -8.05 -8.45
CA VAL A 21 -18.98 -9.46 -8.59
C VAL A 21 -19.95 -10.30 -9.43
N VAL A 22 -21.18 -9.85 -9.68
CA VAL A 22 -22.17 -10.59 -10.47
C VAL A 22 -22.58 -9.79 -11.71
N GLY A 23 -21.84 -9.96 -12.82
CA GLY A 23 -22.38 -9.80 -14.17
C GLY A 23 -22.38 -11.19 -14.81
N THR A 24 -23.41 -11.70 -15.49
CA THR A 24 -24.51 -11.11 -16.28
C THR A 24 -25.65 -12.12 -16.39
N GLY A 25 -26.92 -11.70 -16.60
CA GLY A 25 -27.96 -12.63 -17.07
C GLY A 25 -29.40 -12.14 -17.13
N THR A 26 -29.71 -11.31 -18.16
CA THR A 26 -31.00 -11.16 -18.88
C THR A 26 -32.30 -10.78 -18.13
N GLY A 27 -32.93 -9.68 -18.57
CA GLY A 27 -34.36 -9.44 -18.34
C GLY A 27 -34.81 -7.99 -18.57
N VAL A 28 -35.16 -7.64 -19.80
CA VAL A 28 -35.78 -6.38 -20.21
C VAL A 28 -37.18 -6.23 -19.60
N SER A 29 -37.54 -5.06 -19.05
CA SER A 29 -38.70 -4.25 -19.47
C SER A 29 -39.09 -3.12 -18.47
N SER A 30 -39.22 -1.91 -19.03
CA SER A 30 -40.13 -0.78 -18.70
C SER A 30 -40.45 -0.46 -17.23
N SER A 31 -40.30 0.77 -16.74
CA SER A 31 -41.10 1.91 -17.20
C SER A 31 -40.75 3.21 -16.44
N SER A 32 -40.77 4.31 -17.21
CA SER A 32 -41.32 5.65 -16.89
C SER A 32 -40.75 6.54 -15.77
N SER A 33 -40.19 7.68 -16.23
CA SER A 33 -40.43 9.08 -15.76
C SER A 33 -40.06 9.43 -14.31
N SER A 34 -39.24 10.45 -14.02
CA SER A 34 -39.47 11.83 -14.45
C SER A 34 -38.20 12.68 -14.33
N THR A 35 -38.05 13.56 -15.31
CA THR A 35 -37.12 14.68 -15.41
C THR A 35 -37.35 15.74 -14.34
N VAL A 36 -36.28 16.29 -13.77
CA VAL A 36 -36.22 17.71 -13.40
C VAL A 36 -34.87 18.26 -13.86
N ALA A 37 -34.92 19.04 -14.94
CA ALA A 37 -33.87 19.97 -15.32
C ALA A 37 -34.08 21.27 -14.54
N ALA A 38 -33.01 21.88 -14.04
CA ALA A 38 -33.01 23.27 -13.63
C ALA A 38 -31.84 23.98 -14.31
N ALA A 39 -32.20 24.94 -15.14
CA ALA A 39 -31.32 25.77 -15.93
C ALA A 39 -30.89 27.05 -15.17
N ALA A 40 -29.72 27.54 -15.58
CA ALA A 40 -29.33 28.95 -15.74
C ALA A 40 -29.32 29.90 -14.52
N ARG A 41 -28.17 30.56 -14.33
CA ARG A 41 -28.01 32.02 -14.54
C ARG A 41 -26.56 32.47 -14.29
N THR A 42 -25.91 32.97 -15.34
CA THR A 42 -24.98 34.11 -15.24
C THR A 42 -25.83 35.40 -15.14
N PRO A 43 -25.28 36.54 -14.65
CA PRO A 43 -24.61 37.43 -15.58
C PRO A 43 -23.51 38.35 -15.00
N HIS A 44 -22.73 38.93 -15.95
CA HIS A 44 -21.99 40.21 -15.94
C HIS A 44 -20.84 40.45 -14.95
N SER A 45 -19.80 41.25 -15.21
CA SER A 45 -19.19 41.85 -16.41
C SER A 45 -18.17 42.91 -15.91
N LEU A 46 -17.02 42.98 -16.59
CA LEU A 46 -16.14 44.16 -16.80
C LEU A 46 -15.32 44.74 -15.64
N GLY A 47 -14.03 44.91 -15.95
CA GLY A 47 -13.03 45.63 -15.17
C GLY A 47 -11.66 45.50 -15.81
N ASP A 48 -11.53 46.08 -17.00
CA ASP A 48 -10.37 46.14 -17.89
C ASP A 48 -9.29 47.11 -17.37
N SER A 49 -8.02 46.86 -17.72
CA SER A 49 -6.92 47.82 -18.03
C SER A 49 -5.52 47.19 -17.83
N ASP A 50 -4.86 46.84 -18.94
CA ASP A 50 -3.70 47.56 -19.52
C ASP A 50 -2.55 48.05 -18.59
N HIS A 51 -1.25 47.98 -18.89
CA HIS A 51 -0.46 47.53 -20.05
C HIS A 51 1.05 47.64 -19.69
N LEU A 52 1.94 47.15 -20.58
CA LEU A 52 3.38 47.47 -20.78
C LEU A 52 4.43 46.72 -19.91
N LEU A 53 5.14 45.72 -20.45
CA LEU A 53 6.24 45.73 -21.44
C LEU A 53 7.51 46.46 -20.97
N ILE A 54 8.59 45.70 -20.70
CA ILE A 54 9.97 46.03 -21.11
C ILE A 54 10.70 44.74 -21.54
N SER A 55 11.33 44.83 -22.70
CA SER A 55 12.15 43.85 -23.43
C SER A 55 13.65 43.97 -23.12
N SER A 56 14.43 42.92 -23.46
CA SER A 56 15.79 42.95 -24.09
C SER A 56 16.47 41.58 -23.89
N SER A 57 16.57 40.73 -24.93
CA SER A 57 17.66 40.57 -25.92
C SER A 57 18.97 39.95 -25.40
N SER A 58 19.19 38.66 -25.70
CA SER A 58 20.27 38.07 -26.55
C SER A 58 21.70 38.09 -25.95
N SER A 59 22.52 37.03 -25.98
CA SER A 59 23.06 36.34 -27.17
C SER A 59 24.01 35.19 -26.76
N GLY A 60 24.17 34.17 -27.63
CA GLY A 60 25.34 33.26 -27.74
C GLY A 60 25.42 32.13 -26.72
N GLY A 61 25.58 30.84 -27.05
CA GLY A 61 26.07 30.18 -28.25
C GLY A 61 27.20 29.21 -27.82
N SER A 62 26.95 27.90 -27.78
CA SER A 62 27.96 26.89 -28.10
C SER A 62 27.35 25.49 -28.25
N PHE A 63 27.74 24.87 -29.35
CA PHE A 63 27.28 23.61 -29.90
C PHE A 63 28.23 22.51 -29.38
N LEU A 64 27.74 21.51 -28.65
CA LEU A 64 28.45 20.25 -28.48
C LEU A 64 27.50 19.07 -28.71
N LYS A 65 27.68 18.51 -29.90
CA LYS A 65 27.19 17.22 -30.37
C LYS A 65 27.85 16.13 -29.52
N GLN A 66 27.06 15.38 -28.74
CA GLN A 66 27.49 14.12 -28.16
C GLN A 66 26.62 12.99 -28.70
N VAL A 67 27.34 12.03 -29.27
CA VAL A 67 26.90 10.87 -30.02
C VAL A 67 26.15 9.90 -29.09
N GLY A 68 25.16 9.21 -29.67
CA GLY A 68 24.32 8.25 -28.97
C GLY A 68 25.11 7.14 -28.28
N LYS A 69 24.68 6.82 -27.07
CA LYS A 69 24.98 5.58 -26.37
C LYS A 69 23.62 4.92 -26.10
N GLY A 70 23.43 3.73 -26.66
CA GLY A 70 22.19 2.95 -26.54
C GLY A 70 21.81 2.65 -25.08
N PRO A 71 20.58 2.18 -24.84
CA PRO A 71 20.11 1.91 -23.49
C PRO A 71 20.78 0.62 -23.00
N SER A 72 21.74 0.76 -22.09
CA SER A 72 22.27 -0.36 -21.32
C SER A 72 22.54 0.08 -19.90
N SER A 73 22.19 -0.83 -18.98
CA SER A 73 22.47 -0.88 -17.55
C SER A 73 21.50 -0.13 -16.61
N SER A 74 20.52 -0.91 -16.15
CA SER A 74 19.96 -0.92 -14.79
C SER A 74 20.69 -0.01 -13.78
N SER A 75 20.03 1.08 -13.39
CA SER A 75 20.42 1.84 -12.21
C SER A 75 20.24 0.99 -10.95
N PRO A 76 21.16 1.03 -9.98
CA PRO A 76 20.91 0.45 -8.66
C PRO A 76 19.67 1.13 -8.08
N THR A 77 18.72 0.34 -7.58
CA THR A 77 17.48 0.84 -6.99
C THR A 77 17.81 1.79 -5.85
N SER A 78 17.72 3.10 -6.09
CA SER A 78 17.86 4.09 -5.03
C SER A 78 16.77 3.87 -3.99
N LYS A 79 17.13 3.94 -2.70
CA LYS A 79 16.17 3.83 -1.59
C LYS A 79 14.98 4.77 -1.85
N PRO A 80 13.73 4.28 -1.79
CA PRO A 80 12.57 5.14 -2.01
C PRO A 80 12.51 6.29 -1.01
N ALA A 81 12.12 7.49 -1.46
CA ALA A 81 12.08 8.68 -0.59
C ALA A 81 11.15 8.51 0.62
N PHE A 82 10.06 7.76 0.46
CA PHE A 82 9.11 7.45 1.54
C PHE A 82 9.68 6.56 2.66
N CYS A 83 10.87 5.99 2.48
CA CYS A 83 11.59 5.27 3.55
C CYS A 83 12.36 6.21 4.49
N HIS A 84 12.46 7.50 4.17
CA HIS A 84 13.25 8.48 4.93
C HIS A 84 14.67 7.96 5.20
N ASP A 85 15.12 8.01 6.46
CA ASP A 85 16.43 7.52 6.90
C ASP A 85 16.42 6.03 7.28
N LEU A 86 15.26 5.37 7.25
CA LEU A 86 15.12 3.97 7.64
C LEU A 86 15.59 3.03 6.53
N ASP A 87 16.01 1.82 6.92
CA ASP A 87 16.19 0.71 6.00
C ASP A 87 14.82 0.22 5.49
N CYS A 88 14.78 -0.19 4.22
CA CYS A 88 13.58 -0.71 3.56
C CYS A 88 13.91 -1.91 2.68
N PRO A 89 13.00 -2.89 2.55
CA PRO A 89 13.16 -3.97 1.59
C PRO A 89 13.34 -3.43 0.18
N ARG A 90 14.32 -3.98 -0.54
CA ARG A 90 14.61 -3.59 -1.93
C ARG A 90 13.60 -4.20 -2.87
N PHE A 91 13.18 -3.43 -3.87
CA PHE A 91 12.33 -3.90 -4.94
C PHE A 91 12.65 -3.22 -6.26
N SER A 92 12.26 -3.80 -7.38
CA SER A 92 12.18 -3.12 -8.67
C SER A 92 10.72 -2.87 -9.06
N VAL A 93 10.45 -1.74 -9.70
CA VAL A 93 9.12 -1.41 -10.26
C VAL A 93 9.06 -1.91 -11.70
N GLU A 94 8.01 -2.66 -12.05
CA GLU A 94 7.81 -3.15 -13.41
C GLU A 94 7.14 -2.11 -14.32
N ALA A 95 7.39 -2.23 -15.61
CA ALA A 95 6.78 -1.40 -16.65
C ALA A 95 5.26 -1.57 -16.77
N SER A 96 4.71 -2.65 -16.21
CA SER A 96 3.27 -2.93 -16.09
C SER A 96 2.55 -2.07 -15.03
N SER A 97 3.29 -1.24 -14.30
CA SER A 97 2.72 -0.28 -13.34
C SER A 97 1.84 0.76 -14.04
N THR A 98 0.81 1.23 -13.34
CA THR A 98 -0.15 2.23 -13.82
C THR A 98 -0.17 3.45 -12.90
N LYS A 99 -1.03 4.43 -13.21
CA LYS A 99 -1.31 5.54 -12.28
C LYS A 99 -2.12 5.10 -11.04
N LYS A 100 -2.78 3.94 -11.08
CA LYS A 100 -3.64 3.44 -9.99
C LYS A 100 -2.89 2.54 -9.02
N TYR A 101 -1.87 1.82 -9.49
CA TYR A 101 -1.05 0.90 -8.70
C TYR A 101 0.32 0.68 -9.34
N GLU A 102 1.30 0.32 -8.53
CA GLU A 102 2.60 -0.17 -8.96
C GLU A 102 2.63 -1.70 -8.97
N VAL A 103 3.43 -2.28 -9.86
CA VAL A 103 3.81 -3.69 -9.81
C VAL A 103 5.26 -3.74 -9.33
N ARG A 104 5.47 -4.32 -8.14
CA ARG A 104 6.80 -4.40 -7.52
C ARG A 104 7.26 -5.83 -7.41
N LYS A 105 8.53 -6.06 -7.72
CA LYS A 105 9.25 -7.30 -7.49
C LYS A 105 10.26 -7.13 -6.37
N TYR A 106 10.04 -7.82 -5.27
CA TYR A 106 10.93 -7.93 -4.14
C TYR A 106 11.87 -9.13 -4.33
N GLU A 107 13.16 -8.88 -4.09
CA GLU A 107 14.17 -9.94 -4.13
C GLU A 107 14.03 -10.87 -2.92
N ALA A 108 14.49 -12.11 -3.07
CA ALA A 108 14.60 -13.01 -1.93
C ALA A 108 15.63 -12.46 -0.94
N GLY A 109 15.45 -12.78 0.33
CA GLY A 109 16.46 -12.52 1.34
C GLY A 109 16.11 -11.44 2.37
N ALA A 110 15.03 -10.68 2.18
CA ALA A 110 14.55 -9.76 3.21
C ALA A 110 14.22 -10.52 4.50
N VAL A 111 14.80 -10.08 5.63
CA VAL A 111 14.59 -10.70 6.94
C VAL A 111 13.55 -9.91 7.73
N TRP A 112 12.66 -10.63 8.40
CA TRP A 112 11.56 -10.06 9.17
C TRP A 112 11.44 -10.73 10.52
N ALA A 113 11.23 -9.93 11.56
CA ALA A 113 10.68 -10.42 12.82
C ALA A 113 9.15 -10.37 12.71
N LYS A 114 8.47 -11.52 12.87
CA LYS A 114 7.03 -11.67 12.66
C LYS A 114 6.36 -12.20 13.91
N THR A 115 5.12 -11.79 14.15
CA THR A 115 4.26 -12.38 15.18
C THR A 115 2.84 -12.53 14.66
N LEU A 116 2.26 -13.70 14.89
CA LEU A 116 0.87 -14.01 14.55
C LEU A 116 -0.04 -13.58 15.68
N VAL A 117 -1.05 -12.78 15.35
CA VAL A 117 -2.06 -12.28 16.28
C VAL A 117 -3.42 -12.84 15.86
N THR A 118 -4.08 -13.52 16.79
CA THR A 118 -5.37 -14.21 16.58
C THR A 118 -6.37 -13.80 17.65
N GLY A 119 -7.67 -14.05 17.40
CA GLY A 119 -8.73 -13.80 18.39
C GLY A 119 -9.19 -12.33 18.50
N PHE A 120 -8.75 -11.46 17.59
CA PHE A 120 -9.15 -10.05 17.57
C PHE A 120 -10.25 -9.81 16.54
N SER A 121 -11.21 -8.97 16.92
CA SER A 121 -12.37 -8.66 16.09
C SER A 121 -12.14 -7.48 15.13
N ASP A 122 -11.09 -6.70 15.37
CA ASP A 122 -10.70 -5.50 14.64
C ASP A 122 -9.19 -5.49 14.35
N TYR A 123 -8.84 -4.86 13.23
CA TYR A 123 -7.47 -4.76 12.72
C TYR A 123 -6.58 -3.92 13.65
N ASP A 124 -7.07 -2.77 14.12
CA ASP A 124 -6.24 -1.80 14.85
C ASP A 124 -5.72 -2.38 16.18
N SER A 125 -6.58 -3.09 16.92
CA SER A 125 -6.19 -3.76 18.17
C SER A 125 -5.18 -4.89 17.93
N ALA A 126 -5.40 -5.70 16.90
CA ALA A 126 -4.48 -6.80 16.54
C ALA A 126 -3.10 -6.27 16.18
N VAL A 127 -3.06 -5.21 15.35
CA VAL A 127 -1.81 -4.57 14.93
C VAL A 127 -1.10 -3.94 16.11
N ASN A 128 -1.81 -3.26 17.02
CA ASN A 128 -1.19 -2.68 18.21
C ASN A 128 -0.54 -3.75 19.10
N VAL A 129 -1.21 -4.89 19.32
CA VAL A 129 -0.64 -6.00 20.10
C VAL A 129 0.62 -6.57 19.44
N GLY A 130 0.57 -6.88 18.15
CA GLY A 130 1.73 -7.40 17.43
C GLY A 130 2.88 -6.39 17.34
N PHE A 131 2.56 -5.10 17.14
CA PHE A 131 3.52 -4.01 17.13
C PHE A 131 4.26 -3.92 18.47
N MET A 132 3.53 -3.92 19.60
CA MET A 132 4.17 -3.80 20.91
C MET A 132 5.09 -4.98 21.20
N LYS A 133 4.69 -6.21 20.87
CA LYS A 133 5.59 -7.39 20.99
C LYS A 133 6.90 -7.21 20.23
N LEU A 134 6.81 -6.84 18.95
CA LEU A 134 7.99 -6.62 18.11
C LEU A 134 8.80 -5.41 18.57
N PHE A 135 8.15 -4.37 19.09
CA PHE A 135 8.79 -3.19 19.64
C PHE A 135 9.61 -3.51 20.90
N HIS A 136 9.07 -4.33 21.81
CA HIS A 136 9.80 -4.84 22.98
C HIS A 136 11.03 -5.65 22.54
N TYR A 137 10.87 -6.56 21.59
CA TYR A 137 11.96 -7.34 21.01
C TYR A 137 13.10 -6.46 20.48
N ILE A 138 12.82 -5.48 19.62
CA ILE A 138 13.87 -4.59 19.08
C ILE A 138 14.43 -3.62 20.14
N SER A 139 13.72 -3.40 21.24
CA SER A 139 14.14 -2.51 22.33
C SER A 139 15.11 -3.17 23.32
N GLY A 140 15.40 -4.46 23.15
CA GLY A 140 16.34 -5.21 23.98
C GLY A 140 15.73 -6.43 24.67
N GLU A 141 14.44 -6.74 24.49
CA GLU A 141 13.83 -7.98 24.99
C GLU A 141 14.10 -9.16 24.05
N ASN A 142 15.40 -9.40 23.83
CA ASN A 142 15.98 -10.50 23.07
C ASN A 142 17.14 -11.10 23.87
N LYS A 143 17.62 -12.29 23.48
CA LYS A 143 18.64 -13.02 24.26
C LYS A 143 19.93 -12.23 24.42
N GLU A 144 20.25 -11.39 23.46
CA GLU A 144 21.47 -10.60 23.39
C GLU A 144 21.35 -9.26 24.16
N ASN A 145 20.16 -8.90 24.64
CA ASN A 145 19.84 -7.57 25.20
C ASN A 145 20.22 -6.43 24.22
N GLU A 146 20.17 -6.72 22.91
CA GLU A 146 20.62 -5.83 21.85
C GLU A 146 19.48 -4.90 21.41
N LYS A 147 19.79 -3.62 21.21
CA LYS A 147 18.84 -2.68 20.60
C LYS A 147 18.97 -2.71 19.09
N VAL A 148 17.92 -3.18 18.42
CA VAL A 148 17.82 -3.18 16.96
C VAL A 148 17.10 -1.89 16.54
N PRO A 149 17.67 -1.08 15.63
CA PRO A 149 17.00 0.14 15.18
C PRO A 149 15.73 -0.22 14.39
N MET A 150 14.73 0.66 14.47
CA MET A 150 13.51 0.52 13.66
C MET A 150 13.86 0.58 12.17
N ALA A 151 13.15 -0.19 11.36
CA ALA A 151 13.18 -0.11 9.90
C ALA A 151 11.75 0.06 9.36
N ALA A 152 11.61 0.30 8.06
CA ALA A 152 10.33 0.44 7.40
C ALA A 152 10.15 -0.60 6.28
N PRO A 153 8.92 -0.93 5.88
CA PRO A 153 7.67 -0.64 6.59
C PRO A 153 7.44 -1.61 7.76
N VAL A 154 6.49 -1.27 8.63
CA VAL A 154 5.74 -2.29 9.37
C VAL A 154 4.73 -2.92 8.42
N ARG A 155 4.86 -4.22 8.16
CA ARG A 155 3.96 -4.97 7.28
C ARG A 155 2.96 -5.76 8.10
N VAL A 156 1.69 -5.73 7.71
CA VAL A 156 0.64 -6.56 8.33
C VAL A 156 -0.04 -7.39 7.26
N THR A 157 0.17 -8.70 7.31
CA THR A 157 -0.53 -9.65 6.43
C THR A 157 -1.85 -10.05 7.06
N ILE A 158 -2.93 -10.01 6.29
CA ILE A 158 -4.27 -10.36 6.73
C ILE A 158 -4.61 -11.75 6.17
N THR A 159 -4.84 -12.70 7.07
CA THR A 159 -5.31 -14.05 6.74
C THR A 159 -6.76 -14.20 7.18
N PRO A 160 -7.72 -14.33 6.26
CA PRO A 160 -9.13 -14.51 6.62
C PRO A 160 -9.35 -15.77 7.45
N GLY A 161 -10.26 -15.71 8.41
CA GLY A 161 -10.69 -16.88 9.18
C GLY A 161 -11.39 -17.92 8.28
N GLN A 162 -11.30 -19.20 8.65
CA GLN A 162 -11.86 -20.33 7.87
C GLN A 162 -13.40 -20.47 7.98
N GLY A 163 -14.13 -19.37 8.12
CA GLY A 163 -15.58 -19.40 8.22
C GLY A 163 -16.19 -18.06 8.63
N PRO A 164 -17.52 -17.90 8.50
CA PRO A 164 -18.23 -16.64 8.77
C PRO A 164 -18.13 -16.19 10.23
N THR A 165 -17.84 -17.10 11.15
CA THR A 165 -17.70 -16.84 12.59
C THR A 165 -16.23 -16.73 13.03
N CYS A 166 -15.27 -17.07 12.16
CA CYS A 166 -13.86 -17.04 12.50
C CYS A 166 -13.31 -15.63 12.31
N SER A 167 -12.65 -15.11 13.34
CA SER A 167 -11.90 -13.86 13.23
C SER A 167 -10.74 -14.01 12.24
N SER A 168 -10.38 -12.91 11.57
CA SER A 168 -9.17 -12.89 10.75
C SER A 168 -7.95 -12.96 11.65
N ASN A 169 -6.88 -13.57 11.12
CA ASN A 169 -5.58 -13.57 11.75
C ASN A 169 -4.71 -12.49 11.10
N PHE A 170 -3.84 -11.90 11.90
CA PHE A 170 -2.97 -10.81 11.47
C PHE A 170 -1.52 -11.17 11.79
N THR A 171 -0.67 -11.21 10.76
CA THR A 171 0.77 -11.36 10.96
C THR A 171 1.40 -9.98 10.87
N VAL A 172 1.83 -9.44 12.01
CA VAL A 172 2.59 -8.19 12.07
C VAL A 172 4.06 -8.51 11.89
N ALA A 173 4.76 -7.72 11.07
CA ALA A 173 6.15 -7.96 10.72
C ALA A 173 6.97 -6.65 10.72
N PHE A 174 8.11 -6.67 11.40
CA PHE A 174 9.13 -5.62 11.34
C PHE A 174 10.26 -6.06 10.42
N PHE A 175 10.62 -5.20 9.49
CA PHE A 175 11.81 -5.43 8.66
C PHE A 175 13.04 -5.40 9.55
N VAL A 176 13.94 -6.36 9.39
CA VAL A 176 15.22 -6.36 10.10
C VAL A 176 16.19 -5.49 9.30
N PRO A 177 16.79 -4.45 9.89
CA PRO A 177 17.75 -3.58 9.21
C PRO A 177 18.92 -4.37 8.60
N PHE A 178 19.51 -3.86 7.52
CA PHE A 178 20.55 -4.58 6.77
C PHE A 178 21.78 -4.90 7.62
N ALA A 179 22.09 -4.07 8.61
CA ALA A 179 23.20 -4.32 9.54
C ALA A 179 23.00 -5.58 10.42
N PHE A 180 21.76 -6.03 10.59
CA PHE A 180 21.38 -7.13 11.48
C PHE A 180 20.90 -8.38 10.72
N GLU A 181 20.70 -8.30 9.39
CA GLU A 181 20.07 -9.37 8.59
C GLU A 181 20.83 -10.72 8.61
N LYS A 182 22.14 -10.68 8.87
CA LYS A 182 23.01 -11.86 8.91
C LYS A 182 22.90 -12.59 10.25
N ASN A 183 22.81 -11.83 11.34
CA ASN A 183 22.74 -12.32 12.71
C ASN A 183 21.65 -11.54 13.46
N PRO A 184 20.36 -11.76 13.16
CA PRO A 184 19.28 -11.08 13.85
C PRO A 184 19.25 -11.49 15.32
N ALA A 185 18.96 -10.54 16.22
CA ALA A 185 18.85 -10.81 17.65
C ALA A 185 17.81 -11.91 17.90
N THR A 186 18.07 -12.82 18.83
CA THR A 186 17.24 -13.99 19.06
C THR A 186 16.05 -13.60 19.96
N PRO A 187 14.79 -13.77 19.51
CA PRO A 187 13.63 -13.45 20.34
C PRO A 187 13.61 -14.27 21.65
N LEU A 188 13.15 -13.64 22.73
CA LEU A 188 12.81 -14.32 23.99
C LEU A 188 11.36 -14.80 24.00
N ASP A 189 10.46 -14.03 23.39
CA ASP A 189 9.07 -14.40 23.16
C ASP A 189 8.99 -15.44 22.02
N ASP A 190 8.50 -16.64 22.34
CA ASP A 190 8.39 -17.76 21.40
C ASP A 190 7.32 -17.57 20.33
N THR A 191 6.46 -16.55 20.48
CA THR A 191 5.49 -16.13 19.46
C THR A 191 6.08 -15.19 18.40
N ILE A 192 7.36 -14.81 18.54
CA ILE A 192 8.10 -14.04 17.54
C ILE A 192 9.00 -14.99 16.74
N THR A 193 8.80 -15.03 15.43
CA THR A 193 9.64 -15.79 14.50
C THR A 193 10.52 -14.86 13.70
N ILE A 194 11.74 -15.30 13.39
CA ILE A 194 12.60 -14.63 12.42
C ILE A 194 12.53 -15.40 11.10
N GLU A 195 12.03 -14.74 10.07
CA GLU A 195 11.77 -15.36 8.77
C GLU A 195 12.43 -14.58 7.64
N ARG A 196 12.81 -15.31 6.60
CA ARG A 196 13.35 -14.75 5.36
C ARG A 196 12.31 -14.90 4.27
N ASP A 197 11.96 -13.80 3.61
CA ASP A 197 11.03 -13.85 2.50
C ASP A 197 11.74 -14.45 1.27
N GLU A 198 11.02 -15.34 0.57
CA GLU A 198 11.34 -15.74 -0.80
C GLU A 198 11.06 -14.60 -1.77
N ALA A 199 11.62 -14.66 -2.99
CA ALA A 199 11.35 -13.64 -4.01
C ALA A 199 9.85 -13.53 -4.31
N PHE A 200 9.35 -12.30 -4.41
CA PHE A 200 7.93 -12.07 -4.51
C PHE A 200 7.52 -10.86 -5.34
N GLU A 201 6.35 -10.94 -5.96
CA GLU A 201 5.72 -9.88 -6.74
C GLU A 201 4.38 -9.47 -6.11
N VAL A 202 4.13 -8.17 -6.08
CA VAL A 202 2.91 -7.56 -5.51
C VAL A 202 2.41 -6.42 -6.37
N TYR A 203 1.09 -6.27 -6.40
CA TYR A 203 0.44 -5.03 -6.78
C TYR A 203 0.35 -4.13 -5.56
N VAL A 204 0.74 -2.86 -5.69
CA VAL A 204 0.82 -1.89 -4.59
C VAL A 204 0.01 -0.66 -4.93
N LYS A 205 -0.90 -0.27 -4.02
CA LYS A 205 -1.53 1.05 -4.05
C LYS A 205 -1.06 1.84 -2.82
N SER A 206 -0.45 2.99 -3.09
CA SER A 206 -0.01 3.94 -2.07
C SER A 206 -1.09 4.96 -1.77
N PHE A 207 -1.18 5.40 -0.52
CA PHE A 207 -2.14 6.41 -0.07
C PHE A 207 -1.61 7.16 1.15
N GLY A 208 -2.06 8.41 1.29
CA GLY A 208 -1.73 9.25 2.44
C GLY A 208 -2.72 9.15 3.58
N GLY A 209 -2.48 9.92 4.64
CA GLY A 209 -3.41 10.03 5.76
C GLY A 209 -3.34 8.87 6.75
N ARG A 210 -4.49 8.51 7.34
CA ARG A 210 -4.60 7.47 8.35
C ARG A 210 -4.58 6.08 7.69
N ALA A 211 -4.11 5.09 8.44
CA ALA A 211 -4.07 3.69 8.03
C ALA A 211 -4.79 2.82 9.06
N LYS A 212 -6.01 3.23 9.44
CA LYS A 212 -6.87 2.42 10.31
C LYS A 212 -7.48 1.28 9.53
N GLY A 213 -8.06 0.31 10.23
CA GLY A 213 -8.76 -0.83 9.62
C GLY A 213 -9.64 -0.43 8.43
N ASP A 214 -10.60 0.48 8.62
CA ASP A 214 -11.52 0.90 7.55
C ASP A 214 -10.80 1.56 6.36
N ASP A 215 -9.77 2.37 6.61
CA ASP A 215 -8.95 2.99 5.56
C ASP A 215 -8.25 1.90 4.73
N ILE A 216 -7.62 0.92 5.39
CA ILE A 216 -6.95 -0.22 4.74
C ILE A 216 -7.95 -0.99 3.86
N LEU A 217 -9.15 -1.25 4.35
CA LEU A 217 -10.17 -1.98 3.59
C LEU A 217 -10.64 -1.22 2.35
N GLN A 218 -10.89 0.08 2.50
CA GLN A 218 -11.27 0.91 1.38
C GLN A 218 -10.16 0.92 0.31
N GLN A 219 -8.91 1.15 0.71
CA GLN A 219 -7.78 1.21 -0.22
C GLN A 219 -7.54 -0.15 -0.89
N ALA A 220 -7.68 -1.25 -0.17
CA ALA A 220 -7.57 -2.60 -0.72
C ALA A 220 -8.69 -2.88 -1.75
N ALA A 221 -9.91 -2.42 -1.48
CA ALA A 221 -11.03 -2.54 -2.42
C ALA A 221 -10.80 -1.72 -3.70
N GLU A 222 -10.28 -0.50 -3.58
CA GLU A 222 -9.90 0.33 -4.73
C GLU A 222 -8.78 -0.30 -5.56
N LEU A 223 -7.77 -0.91 -4.91
CA LEU A 223 -6.71 -1.64 -5.60
C LEU A 223 -7.28 -2.85 -6.35
N VAL A 224 -8.09 -3.68 -5.70
CA VAL A 224 -8.72 -4.85 -6.36
C VAL A 224 -9.60 -4.41 -7.54
N GLN A 225 -10.34 -3.31 -7.40
CA GLN A 225 -11.14 -2.79 -8.51
C GLN A 225 -10.26 -2.32 -9.68
N ALA A 226 -9.17 -1.60 -9.41
CA ALA A 226 -8.22 -1.18 -10.42
C ALA A 226 -7.61 -2.37 -11.19
N LEU A 227 -7.26 -3.45 -10.47
CA LEU A 227 -6.76 -4.68 -11.07
C LEU A 227 -7.82 -5.34 -11.97
N LYS A 228 -9.07 -5.40 -11.52
CA LYS A 228 -10.18 -5.95 -12.32
C LYS A 228 -10.44 -5.12 -13.58
N ASP A 229 -10.42 -3.79 -13.48
CA ASP A 229 -10.59 -2.90 -14.64
C ASP A 229 -9.54 -3.18 -15.73
N ASP A 230 -8.33 -3.58 -15.32
CA ASP A 230 -7.22 -3.94 -16.21
C ASP A 230 -7.23 -5.43 -16.60
N GLY A 231 -8.29 -6.17 -16.28
CA GLY A 231 -8.45 -7.59 -16.63
C GLY A 231 -7.63 -8.57 -15.77
N ILE A 232 -7.07 -8.11 -14.65
CA ILE A 232 -6.27 -8.94 -13.74
C ILE A 232 -7.21 -9.62 -12.72
N HIS A 233 -7.17 -10.95 -12.70
CA HIS A 233 -7.92 -11.74 -11.72
C HIS A 233 -7.20 -11.77 -10.37
N VAL A 234 -7.91 -11.44 -9.29
CA VAL A 234 -7.44 -11.57 -7.91
C VAL A 234 -8.17 -12.73 -7.26
N ASP A 235 -7.44 -13.78 -6.88
CA ASP A 235 -8.02 -14.97 -6.26
C ASP A 235 -8.58 -14.63 -4.88
N SER A 236 -9.63 -15.35 -4.53
CA SER A 236 -10.11 -15.52 -3.16
C SER A 236 -9.09 -16.07 -2.14
N GLN A 237 -7.91 -16.49 -2.55
CA GLN A 237 -6.80 -16.92 -1.71
C GLN A 237 -5.60 -15.97 -1.83
N SER A 238 -5.69 -14.92 -2.64
CA SER A 238 -4.63 -13.92 -2.75
C SER A 238 -4.34 -13.31 -1.39
N SER A 239 -3.06 -13.27 -1.03
CA SER A 239 -2.62 -12.66 0.22
C SER A 239 -2.71 -11.13 0.12
N PHE A 240 -3.32 -10.52 1.14
CA PHE A 240 -3.41 -9.08 1.32
C PHE A 240 -2.50 -8.64 2.45
N ALA A 241 -1.84 -7.49 2.26
CA ALA A 241 -1.08 -6.86 3.32
C ALA A 241 -1.26 -5.34 3.33
N SER A 242 -1.06 -4.71 4.48
CA SER A 242 -0.77 -3.29 4.58
C SER A 242 0.71 -3.08 4.89
N ALA A 243 1.23 -1.90 4.52
CA ALA A 243 2.58 -1.48 4.86
C ALA A 243 2.56 0.00 5.30
N GLY A 244 2.98 0.25 6.54
CA GLY A 244 3.09 1.59 7.12
C GLY A 244 4.56 1.99 7.28
N TYR A 245 4.94 3.14 6.74
CA TYR A 245 6.35 3.58 6.69
C TYR A 245 6.69 4.64 7.75
N ASP A 246 5.69 5.36 8.24
CA ASP A 246 5.89 6.49 9.13
C ASP A 246 5.60 6.19 10.59
N SER A 247 6.33 6.89 11.46
CA SER A 247 6.07 6.92 12.90
C SER A 247 4.64 7.36 13.22
N PRO A 248 3.99 6.80 14.26
CA PRO A 248 2.68 7.25 14.72
C PRO A 248 2.63 8.74 15.11
N PHE A 249 3.77 9.37 15.38
CA PHE A 249 3.86 10.81 15.70
C PHE A 249 3.90 11.71 14.45
N ARG A 250 4.11 11.15 13.25
CA ARG A 250 4.00 11.92 12.01
C ARG A 250 2.52 12.09 11.67
N LEU A 251 2.03 13.32 11.73
CA LEU A 251 0.60 13.63 11.54
C LEU A 251 0.24 13.99 10.09
N LEU A 252 1.21 14.44 9.28
CA LEU A 252 1.03 14.90 7.90
C LEU A 252 2.01 14.19 6.96
N ASP A 253 1.67 14.14 5.68
CA ASP A 253 2.50 13.55 4.61
C ASP A 253 3.01 12.14 4.95
N ARG A 254 2.07 11.30 5.38
CA ARG A 254 2.32 9.87 5.62
C ARG A 254 2.24 9.10 4.31
N HIS A 255 3.07 8.07 4.20
CA HIS A 255 3.06 7.08 3.15
C HIS A 255 2.61 5.73 3.73
N ASN A 256 1.45 5.27 3.30
CA ASN A 256 0.93 3.95 3.62
C ASN A 256 0.61 3.22 2.32
N GLU A 257 0.60 1.89 2.36
CA GLU A 257 0.34 1.06 1.19
C GLU A 257 -0.57 -0.11 1.52
N VAL A 258 -1.32 -0.56 0.52
CA VAL A 258 -2.00 -1.86 0.50
C VAL A 258 -1.46 -2.70 -0.64
N TRP A 259 -1.23 -3.98 -0.37
CA TRP A 259 -0.58 -4.92 -1.26
C TRP A 259 -1.49 -6.10 -1.56
N VAL A 260 -1.47 -6.54 -2.82
CA VAL A 260 -2.06 -7.82 -3.26
C VAL A 260 -0.94 -8.65 -3.87
N ARG A 261 -0.74 -9.86 -3.35
CA ARG A 261 0.27 -10.79 -3.90
C ARG A 261 -0.10 -11.16 -5.35
N ARG A 262 0.84 -10.95 -6.27
CA ARG A 262 0.75 -11.42 -7.65
C ARG A 262 1.07 -12.91 -7.66
N GLY A 263 0.11 -13.71 -8.08
CA GLY A 263 0.20 -15.17 -8.25
C GLY A 263 0.74 -15.53 -9.62
#